data_AF-U4UMG5-F1
#
_entry.id   AF-U4UMG5-F1
#
_cell.length_a   1.000
_cell.length_b   1.000
_cell.length_c   1.000
_cell.angle_alpha   90.00
_cell.angle_beta   90.00
_cell.angle_gamma   90.00
#
_symmetry.space_group_name_H-M   'P 1'
#
loop_
_entity.id
_entity.type
_entity.pdbx_description
1 polymer ?
#
loop_
_entity_poly.entity_id
_entity_poly.type
_entity_poly.pdbx_seq_one_letter_code
_entity_poly.pdbx_strand_id
1 'polypeptide(L)'
;MLQPRSAKMYAQVILETAEKFVERIGGLRNDASEMPDNFLNEIHRWSLESLARIALDIKMGCLEEHPPADTQRLIDAINTFFINVPILELKIPFWRVFPTSTFNRYIEALDSIREICLKYINKSMDNLNLEANDDQLSVMQKVLKRENNVKLASILALDLFLVGVDTTSNAVASILYQLSINPKKQQLLHEELDRILPNADSKLTIDKLDEMSYLKACIKETMSNQEEFFSESDKFLPERWLKECQMTKTHHPFACLPFGFGKRMCLGKRFAELEIQTLLATEYGKIVKLSGLVGRPDLLFVYDADEIEKVYRREGPTPFRPSMPCLVKYKSEVRKDFFGREGGVVGVMTEMQDDNGEMPDDFDNEIHKWALECIGRVSLDVRLGCLDSNLSPDSEALKIIEAAKYALRNIAILELRFPFWRYLPTSLWTRYVKNMDYFVE
;
A
#
# COMPACT_ATOMS: atom_id res chain seq x y z
N MET A 1 5.87 -0.12 6.66
CA MET A 1 6.13 0.73 5.48
C MET A 1 7.24 0.07 4.68
N LEU A 2 7.15 0.01 3.35
CA LEU A 2 8.25 -0.52 2.52
C LEU A 2 9.49 0.35 2.75
N GLN A 3 10.65 -0.25 3.06
CA GLN A 3 11.85 0.53 3.34
C GLN A 3 12.33 1.22 2.06
N PRO A 4 12.82 2.48 2.12
CA PRO A 4 13.35 3.18 0.95
C PRO A 4 14.44 2.38 0.22
N ARG A 5 15.30 1.68 0.96
CA ARG A 5 16.31 0.77 0.40
C ARG A 5 15.68 -0.33 -0.44
N SER A 6 14.56 -0.91 0.02
CA SER A 6 13.83 -1.95 -0.70
C SER A 6 13.23 -1.46 -2.03
N ALA A 7 12.75 -0.23 -2.10
CA ALA A 7 12.22 0.35 -3.33
C ALA A 7 13.33 0.61 -4.37
N LYS A 8 14.50 1.11 -3.92
CA LYS A 8 15.63 1.40 -4.82
C LYS A 8 16.13 0.18 -5.59
N MET A 9 16.00 -1.01 -5.01
CA MET A 9 16.42 -2.28 -5.62
C MET A 9 15.63 -2.62 -6.89
N TYR A 10 14.38 -2.14 -7.00
CA TYR A 10 13.51 -2.40 -8.14
C TYR A 10 13.53 -1.28 -9.18
N ALA A 11 14.25 -0.18 -8.92
CA ALA A 11 14.19 0.98 -9.79
C ALA A 11 14.75 0.69 -11.19
N GLN A 12 15.81 -0.10 -11.32
CA GLN A 12 16.35 -0.48 -12.63
C GLN A 12 15.29 -1.23 -13.46
N VAL A 13 14.57 -2.15 -12.83
CA VAL A 13 13.51 -2.93 -13.47
C VAL A 13 12.35 -2.03 -13.92
N ILE A 14 11.97 -1.06 -13.10
CA ILE A 14 10.95 -0.06 -13.43
C ILE A 14 11.40 0.79 -14.62
N LEU A 15 12.65 1.25 -14.61
CA LEU A 15 13.23 2.06 -15.69
C LEU A 15 13.27 1.30 -17.02
N GLU A 16 13.77 0.06 -17.03
CA GLU A 16 13.77 -0.79 -18.23
C GLU A 16 12.35 -1.00 -18.79
N THR A 17 11.35 -1.12 -17.92
CA THR A 17 9.96 -1.32 -18.31
C THR A 17 9.35 -0.02 -18.85
N ALA A 18 9.70 1.13 -18.27
CA ALA A 18 9.31 2.45 -18.75
C ALA A 18 9.93 2.78 -20.11
N GLU A 19 11.22 2.50 -20.32
CA GLU A 19 11.91 2.68 -21.61
C GLU A 19 11.21 1.89 -22.73
N LYS A 20 10.91 0.60 -22.48
CA LYS A 20 10.15 -0.22 -23.44
C LYS A 20 8.75 0.31 -23.72
N PHE A 21 8.10 0.89 -22.72
CA PHE A 21 6.80 1.51 -22.93
C PHE A 21 6.90 2.77 -23.80
N VAL A 22 7.95 3.58 -23.63
CA VAL A 22 8.23 4.74 -24.50
C VAL A 22 8.54 4.29 -25.94
N GLU A 23 9.33 3.23 -26.13
CA GLU A 23 9.57 2.63 -27.45
C GLU A 23 8.26 2.18 -28.11
N ARG A 24 7.41 1.49 -27.35
CA ARG A 24 6.09 1.05 -27.80
C ARG A 24 5.18 2.23 -28.17
N ILE A 25 5.17 3.29 -27.37
CA ILE A 25 4.46 4.54 -27.68
C ILE A 25 4.94 5.08 -29.03
N GLY A 26 6.25 5.08 -29.28
CA GLY A 26 6.82 5.50 -30.57
C GLY A 26 6.28 4.69 -31.76
N GLY A 27 6.15 3.38 -31.60
CA GLY A 27 5.63 2.48 -32.64
C GLY A 27 4.11 2.53 -32.86
N LEU A 28 3.34 3.04 -31.89
CA LEU A 28 1.87 3.10 -31.96
C LEU A 28 1.33 4.44 -32.51
N ARG A 29 2.18 5.46 -32.63
CA ARG A 29 1.77 6.77 -33.16
C ARG A 29 1.36 6.66 -34.62
N ASN A 30 0.25 7.30 -34.98
CA ASN A 30 -0.15 7.47 -36.37
C ASN A 30 0.72 8.54 -37.06
N ASP A 31 0.48 8.77 -38.36
CA ASP A 31 1.21 9.78 -39.14
C ASP A 31 1.04 11.22 -38.60
N ALA A 32 -0.04 11.49 -37.85
CA ALA A 32 -0.29 12.76 -37.17
C ALA A 32 0.38 12.85 -35.78
N SER A 33 1.20 11.86 -35.39
CA SER A 33 1.82 11.73 -34.07
C SER A 33 0.82 11.58 -32.90
N GLU A 34 -0.38 11.08 -33.19
CA GLU A 34 -1.43 10.82 -32.20
C GLU A 34 -1.42 9.36 -31.74
N MET A 35 -1.80 9.15 -30.48
CA MET A 35 -2.00 7.81 -29.91
C MET A 35 -3.38 7.26 -30.28
N PRO A 36 -3.56 5.92 -30.33
CA PRO A 36 -4.86 5.32 -30.59
C PRO A 36 -5.87 5.63 -29.47
N ASP A 37 -7.16 5.62 -29.81
CA ASP A 37 -8.27 5.92 -28.88
C ASP A 37 -8.26 5.06 -27.61
N ASN A 38 -7.72 3.84 -27.69
CA ASN A 38 -7.63 2.89 -26.58
C ASN A 38 -6.28 2.96 -25.83
N PHE A 39 -5.57 4.09 -25.87
CA PHE A 39 -4.25 4.23 -25.26
C PHE A 39 -4.20 3.86 -23.76
N LEU A 40 -5.30 4.05 -23.01
CA LEU A 40 -5.40 3.59 -21.62
C LEU A 40 -5.13 2.08 -21.46
N ASN A 41 -5.53 1.25 -22.45
CA ASN A 41 -5.23 -0.18 -22.46
C ASN A 41 -3.72 -0.45 -22.59
N GLU A 42 -2.98 0.40 -23.29
CA GLU A 42 -1.52 0.29 -23.41
C GLU A 42 -0.84 0.69 -22.09
N ILE A 43 -1.39 1.65 -21.36
CA ILE A 43 -0.94 1.98 -20.00
C ILE A 43 -1.20 0.80 -19.04
N HIS A 44 -2.36 0.13 -19.14
CA HIS A 44 -2.65 -1.09 -18.37
C HIS A 44 -1.63 -2.21 -18.64
N ARG A 45 -1.23 -2.40 -19.90
CA ARG A 45 -0.20 -3.40 -20.27
C ARG A 45 1.16 -3.07 -19.65
N TRP A 46 1.54 -1.80 -19.64
CA TRP A 46 2.78 -1.34 -19.00
C TRP A 46 2.73 -1.53 -17.48
N SER A 47 1.65 -1.13 -16.82
CA SER A 47 1.51 -1.31 -15.36
C SER A 47 1.53 -2.79 -14.98
N LEU A 48 0.89 -3.64 -15.78
CA LEU A 48 0.91 -5.09 -15.59
C LEU A 48 2.33 -5.68 -15.75
N GLU A 49 3.08 -5.29 -16.78
CA GLU A 49 4.47 -5.72 -16.97
C GLU A 49 5.37 -5.25 -15.81
N SER A 50 5.20 -3.99 -15.38
CA SER A 50 5.94 -3.38 -14.26
C SER A 50 5.71 -4.18 -12.97
N LEU A 51 4.45 -4.46 -12.64
CA LEU A 51 4.09 -5.25 -11.46
C LEU A 51 4.59 -6.70 -11.55
N ALA A 52 4.52 -7.34 -12.72
CA ALA A 52 5.01 -8.69 -12.87
C ALA A 52 6.52 -8.80 -12.65
N ARG A 53 7.27 -7.82 -13.15
CA ARG A 53 8.72 -7.74 -12.93
C ARG A 53 9.06 -7.46 -11.47
N ILE A 54 8.34 -6.57 -10.77
CA ILE A 54 8.60 -6.23 -9.36
C ILE A 54 8.17 -7.36 -8.41
N ALA A 55 6.95 -7.86 -8.58
CA ALA A 55 6.32 -8.78 -7.66
C ALA A 55 6.82 -10.21 -7.84
N LEU A 56 7.06 -10.64 -9.08
CA LEU A 56 7.37 -12.03 -9.43
C LEU A 56 8.74 -12.24 -10.09
N ASP A 57 9.45 -11.17 -10.48
CA ASP A 57 10.63 -11.25 -11.34
C ASP A 57 10.35 -12.04 -12.65
N ILE A 58 9.20 -11.74 -13.26
CA ILE A 58 8.79 -12.33 -14.52
C ILE A 58 8.57 -11.26 -15.57
N LYS A 59 9.13 -11.48 -16.76
CA LYS A 59 8.73 -10.80 -17.98
C LYS A 59 7.48 -11.48 -18.54
N MET A 60 6.34 -10.79 -18.51
CA MET A 60 5.08 -11.33 -19.05
C MET A 60 5.01 -11.17 -20.57
N GLY A 61 5.64 -10.13 -21.11
CA GLY A 61 5.58 -9.80 -22.53
C GLY A 61 4.34 -8.98 -22.91
N CYS A 62 3.76 -8.24 -21.96
CA CYS A 62 2.55 -7.45 -22.17
C CYS A 62 2.77 -6.30 -23.18
N LEU A 63 4.01 -5.86 -23.35
CA LEU A 63 4.41 -4.75 -24.22
C LEU A 63 4.91 -5.17 -25.61
N GLU A 64 4.95 -6.47 -25.90
CA GLU A 64 5.34 -6.97 -27.22
C GLU A 64 4.27 -6.65 -28.27
N GLU A 65 4.62 -6.67 -29.55
CA GLU A 65 3.66 -6.42 -30.66
C GLU A 65 2.46 -7.38 -30.59
N HIS A 66 2.72 -8.64 -30.24
CA HIS A 66 1.74 -9.70 -30.06
C HIS A 66 1.77 -10.20 -28.60
N PRO A 67 1.06 -9.54 -27.67
CA PRO A 67 1.08 -9.93 -26.27
C PRO A 67 0.37 -11.27 -26.04
N PRO A 68 0.74 -12.04 -24.99
CA PRO A 68 0.04 -13.27 -24.63
C PRO A 68 -1.45 -13.01 -24.38
N ALA A 69 -2.31 -13.97 -24.73
CA ALA A 69 -3.76 -13.88 -24.52
C ALA A 69 -4.13 -13.60 -23.04
N ASP A 70 -3.32 -14.11 -22.10
CA ASP A 70 -3.47 -13.87 -20.67
C ASP A 70 -3.40 -12.37 -20.30
N THR A 71 -2.67 -11.56 -21.07
CA THR A 71 -2.50 -10.12 -20.84
C THR A 71 -3.86 -9.41 -20.88
N GLN A 72 -4.58 -9.54 -22.00
CA GLN A 72 -5.86 -8.87 -22.16
C GLN A 72 -6.91 -9.51 -21.26
N ARG A 73 -6.90 -10.83 -21.10
CA ARG A 73 -7.82 -11.53 -20.19
C ARG A 73 -7.67 -11.05 -18.74
N LEU A 74 -6.44 -10.79 -18.28
CA LEU A 74 -6.18 -10.28 -16.94
C LEU A 74 -6.64 -8.82 -16.78
N ILE A 75 -6.35 -7.96 -17.76
CA ILE A 75 -6.81 -6.56 -17.76
C ILE A 75 -8.35 -6.49 -17.74
N ASP A 76 -9.02 -7.28 -18.60
CA ASP A 76 -10.48 -7.31 -18.69
C ASP A 76 -11.12 -7.84 -17.39
N ALA A 77 -10.49 -8.82 -16.74
CA ALA A 77 -10.92 -9.34 -15.46
C ALA A 77 -10.75 -8.30 -14.33
N ILE A 78 -9.64 -7.56 -14.30
CA ILE A 78 -9.42 -6.47 -13.33
C ILE A 78 -10.44 -5.35 -13.53
N ASN A 79 -10.70 -4.92 -14.76
CA ASN A 79 -11.73 -3.93 -15.07
C ASN A 79 -13.13 -4.41 -14.64
N THR A 80 -13.44 -5.68 -14.91
CA THR A 80 -14.71 -6.29 -14.49
C THR A 80 -14.81 -6.33 -12.96
N PHE A 81 -13.73 -6.64 -12.26
CA PHE A 81 -13.68 -6.58 -10.80
C PHE A 81 -14.05 -5.17 -10.30
N PHE A 82 -13.36 -4.12 -10.78
CA PHE A 82 -13.59 -2.74 -10.32
C PHE A 82 -14.98 -2.19 -10.67
N ILE A 83 -15.52 -2.46 -11.86
CA ILE A 83 -16.86 -1.99 -12.26
C ILE A 83 -17.97 -2.62 -11.39
N ASN A 84 -17.81 -3.87 -10.96
CA ASN A 84 -18.82 -4.54 -10.14
C ASN A 84 -18.73 -4.19 -8.65
N VAL A 85 -17.57 -3.73 -8.16
CA VAL A 85 -17.37 -3.38 -6.74
C VAL A 85 -18.39 -2.35 -6.23
N PRO A 86 -18.60 -1.16 -6.85
CA PRO A 86 -19.56 -0.18 -6.35
C PRO A 86 -20.99 -0.74 -6.28
N ILE A 87 -21.37 -1.59 -7.23
CA ILE A 87 -22.70 -2.22 -7.24
C ILE A 87 -22.84 -3.18 -6.07
N LEU A 88 -21.85 -4.06 -5.87
CA LEU A 88 -21.87 -5.04 -4.79
C LEU A 88 -21.76 -4.37 -3.42
N GLU A 89 -21.01 -3.28 -3.33
CA GLU A 89 -20.66 -2.57 -2.10
C GLU A 89 -21.67 -1.53 -1.65
N LEU A 90 -22.26 -0.76 -2.57
CA LEU A 90 -23.11 0.36 -2.22
C LEU A 90 -24.60 0.06 -2.39
N LYS A 91 -24.98 -0.94 -3.21
CA LYS A 91 -26.39 -1.33 -3.36
C LYS A 91 -26.80 -2.38 -2.32
N ILE A 92 -28.11 -2.61 -2.25
CA ILE A 92 -28.71 -3.63 -1.40
C ILE A 92 -28.04 -5.00 -1.67
N PRO A 93 -27.50 -5.68 -0.65
CA PRO A 93 -26.61 -6.84 -0.84
C PRO A 93 -27.38 -8.15 -1.09
N PHE A 94 -28.26 -8.18 -2.11
CA PHE A 94 -29.02 -9.39 -2.48
C PHE A 94 -28.12 -10.60 -2.76
N TRP A 95 -26.89 -10.34 -3.24
CA TRP A 95 -25.83 -11.32 -3.48
C TRP A 95 -25.45 -12.13 -2.23
N ARG A 96 -25.76 -11.65 -1.03
CA ARG A 96 -25.53 -12.42 0.21
C ARG A 96 -26.50 -13.60 0.35
N VAL A 97 -27.73 -13.46 -0.15
CA VAL A 97 -28.79 -14.47 -0.04
C VAL A 97 -28.82 -15.39 -1.26
N PHE A 98 -28.67 -14.83 -2.46
CA PHE A 98 -28.63 -15.61 -3.70
C PHE A 98 -27.64 -15.01 -4.70
N PRO A 99 -26.96 -15.83 -5.52
CA PRO A 99 -25.96 -15.35 -6.47
C PRO A 99 -26.60 -14.48 -7.56
N THR A 100 -26.38 -13.17 -7.48
CA THR A 100 -26.82 -12.22 -8.52
C THR A 100 -25.92 -12.30 -9.76
N SER A 101 -26.39 -11.83 -10.92
CA SER A 101 -25.57 -11.76 -12.14
C SER A 101 -24.30 -10.92 -11.95
N THR A 102 -24.40 -9.80 -11.25
CA THR A 102 -23.24 -8.96 -10.85
C THR A 102 -22.26 -9.74 -9.98
N PHE A 103 -22.76 -10.51 -9.01
CA PHE A 103 -21.90 -11.32 -8.15
C PHE A 103 -21.22 -12.45 -8.93
N ASN A 104 -21.92 -13.13 -9.84
CA ASN A 104 -21.31 -14.18 -10.66
C ASN A 104 -20.21 -13.63 -11.56
N ARG A 105 -20.45 -12.49 -12.24
CA ARG A 105 -19.42 -11.80 -13.04
C ARG A 105 -18.21 -11.38 -12.22
N TYR A 106 -18.44 -10.92 -11.00
CA TYR A 106 -17.38 -10.57 -10.05
C TYR A 106 -16.55 -11.80 -9.64
N ILE A 107 -17.19 -12.93 -9.37
CA ILE A 107 -16.51 -14.18 -9.03
C ILE A 107 -15.71 -14.73 -10.23
N GLU A 108 -16.29 -14.74 -11.43
CA GLU A 108 -15.61 -15.17 -12.67
C GLU A 108 -14.36 -14.32 -12.97
N ALA A 109 -14.45 -13.01 -12.71
CA ALA A 109 -13.32 -12.10 -12.82
C ALA A 109 -12.22 -12.43 -11.80
N LEU A 110 -12.58 -12.60 -10.52
CA LEU A 110 -11.62 -12.97 -9.47
C LEU A 110 -10.98 -14.33 -9.73
N ASP A 111 -11.71 -15.29 -10.27
CA ASP A 111 -11.18 -16.60 -10.65
C ASP A 111 -10.19 -16.49 -11.80
N SER A 112 -10.50 -15.71 -12.84
CA SER A 112 -9.59 -15.47 -13.95
C SER A 112 -8.30 -14.79 -13.48
N ILE A 113 -8.41 -13.79 -12.59
CA ILE A 113 -7.23 -13.13 -11.98
C ILE A 113 -6.40 -14.16 -11.20
N ARG A 114 -7.05 -14.95 -10.34
CA ARG A 114 -6.37 -15.98 -9.53
C ARG A 114 -5.66 -17.02 -10.39
N GLU A 115 -6.33 -17.56 -11.41
CA GLU A 115 -5.77 -18.57 -12.32
C GLU A 115 -4.51 -18.06 -13.03
N ILE A 116 -4.60 -16.86 -13.62
CA ILE A 116 -3.49 -16.26 -14.36
C ILE A 116 -2.34 -15.90 -13.39
N CYS A 117 -2.64 -15.29 -12.24
CA CYS A 117 -1.62 -14.96 -11.25
C CYS A 117 -0.91 -16.22 -10.75
N LEU A 118 -1.64 -17.30 -10.43
CA LEU A 118 -1.05 -18.57 -9.99
C LEU A 118 -0.16 -19.20 -11.05
N LYS A 119 -0.54 -19.13 -12.34
CA LYS A 119 0.30 -19.58 -13.45
C LYS A 119 1.66 -18.89 -13.44
N TYR A 120 1.69 -17.57 -13.29
CA TYR A 120 2.94 -16.81 -13.25
C TYR A 120 3.69 -16.96 -11.92
N ILE A 121 3.00 -17.05 -10.79
CA ILE A 121 3.60 -17.36 -9.48
C ILE A 121 4.34 -18.70 -9.55
N ASN A 122 3.71 -19.75 -10.07
CA ASN A 122 4.34 -21.06 -10.21
C ASN A 122 5.57 -20.99 -11.12
N LYS A 123 5.49 -20.26 -12.24
CA LYS A 123 6.65 -20.04 -13.11
C LYS A 123 7.81 -19.32 -12.40
N SER A 124 7.49 -18.39 -11.48
CA SER A 124 8.50 -17.67 -10.68
C SER A 124 9.13 -18.61 -9.64
N MET A 125 8.32 -19.49 -9.05
CA MET A 125 8.77 -20.53 -8.13
C MET A 125 9.69 -21.56 -8.80
N ASP A 126 9.41 -21.94 -10.05
CA ASP A 126 10.27 -22.85 -10.82
C ASP A 126 11.65 -22.24 -11.12
N ASN A 127 11.72 -20.92 -11.24
CA ASN A 127 12.95 -20.16 -11.49
C ASN A 127 13.64 -19.68 -10.20
N LEU A 128 13.14 -20.10 -9.03
CA LEU A 128 13.60 -19.60 -7.73
C LEU A 128 15.03 -20.06 -7.44
N ASN A 129 15.96 -19.11 -7.37
CA ASN A 129 17.29 -19.32 -6.81
C ASN A 129 17.38 -18.72 -5.40
N LEU A 130 17.15 -19.55 -4.36
CA LEU A 130 17.20 -19.12 -2.96
C LEU A 130 18.62 -18.72 -2.49
N GLU A 131 19.66 -19.09 -3.24
CA GLU A 131 21.05 -18.67 -2.98
C GLU A 131 21.37 -17.29 -3.55
N ALA A 132 20.46 -16.68 -4.31
CA ALA A 132 20.64 -15.33 -4.81
C ALA A 132 20.64 -14.30 -3.67
N ASN A 133 21.43 -13.24 -3.87
CA ASN A 133 21.46 -12.10 -2.96
C ASN A 133 20.07 -11.50 -2.83
N ASP A 134 19.72 -11.01 -1.63
CA ASP A 134 18.44 -10.33 -1.38
C ASP A 134 18.20 -9.16 -2.36
N ASP A 135 19.26 -8.59 -2.92
CA ASP A 135 19.21 -7.52 -3.91
C ASP A 135 18.64 -7.90 -5.27
N GLN A 136 18.59 -9.20 -5.58
CA GLN A 136 18.11 -9.74 -6.85
C GLN A 136 16.74 -10.41 -6.73
N LEU A 137 16.21 -10.55 -5.51
CA LEU A 137 14.94 -11.25 -5.29
C LEU A 137 13.73 -10.34 -5.50
N SER A 138 12.70 -10.89 -6.14
CA SER A 138 11.38 -10.27 -6.25
C SER A 138 10.73 -10.07 -4.87
N VAL A 139 9.68 -9.25 -4.81
CA VAL A 139 8.94 -9.06 -3.55
C VAL A 139 8.42 -10.39 -3.01
N MET A 140 7.86 -11.24 -3.87
CA MET A 140 7.36 -12.57 -3.49
C MET A 140 8.47 -13.48 -2.98
N GLN A 141 9.60 -13.55 -3.69
CA GLN A 141 10.72 -14.42 -3.34
C GLN A 141 11.36 -14.02 -2.00
N LYS A 142 11.39 -12.71 -1.69
CA LYS A 142 11.83 -12.21 -0.38
C LYS A 142 10.92 -12.64 0.76
N VAL A 143 9.60 -12.54 0.55
CA VAL A 143 8.65 -13.02 1.55
C VAL A 143 8.81 -14.52 1.74
N LEU A 144 8.94 -15.27 0.65
CA LEU A 144 9.17 -16.71 0.73
C LEU A 144 10.45 -17.05 1.49
N LYS A 145 11.57 -16.38 1.21
CA LYS A 145 12.85 -16.63 1.89
C LYS A 145 12.79 -16.32 3.39
N ARG A 146 11.96 -15.36 3.80
CA ARG A 146 11.85 -14.92 5.20
C ARG A 146 10.84 -15.73 6.02
N GLU A 147 9.67 -15.96 5.45
CA GLU A 147 8.53 -16.59 6.14
C GLU A 147 8.43 -18.10 5.85
N ASN A 148 9.16 -18.60 4.84
CA ASN A 148 9.11 -19.97 4.35
C ASN A 148 7.68 -20.47 4.07
N ASN A 149 6.77 -19.55 3.70
CA ASN A 149 5.36 -19.81 3.48
C ASN A 149 4.96 -19.44 2.05
N VAL A 150 4.99 -20.44 1.17
CA VAL A 150 4.63 -20.31 -0.25
C VAL A 150 3.21 -19.78 -0.43
N LYS A 151 2.29 -20.22 0.44
CA LYS A 151 0.89 -19.81 0.40
C LYS A 151 0.73 -18.32 0.68
N LEU A 152 1.36 -17.84 1.74
CA LEU A 152 1.36 -16.41 2.09
C LEU A 152 1.99 -15.56 0.98
N ALA A 153 3.16 -15.95 0.47
CA ALA A 153 3.83 -15.25 -0.62
C ALA A 153 2.96 -15.17 -1.89
N SER A 154 2.26 -16.26 -2.22
CA SER A 154 1.35 -16.33 -3.37
C SER A 154 0.11 -15.43 -3.19
N ILE A 155 -0.47 -15.39 -1.99
CA ILE A 155 -1.61 -14.53 -1.68
C ILE A 155 -1.21 -13.05 -1.76
N LEU A 156 -0.02 -12.68 -1.26
CA LEU A 156 0.50 -11.32 -1.34
C LEU A 156 0.75 -10.88 -2.78
N ALA A 157 1.34 -11.76 -3.60
CA ALA A 157 1.54 -11.49 -5.01
C ALA A 157 0.19 -11.27 -5.73
N LEU A 158 -0.79 -12.15 -5.49
CA LEU A 158 -2.14 -12.01 -6.06
C LEU A 158 -2.79 -10.68 -5.66
N ASP A 159 -2.72 -10.29 -4.38
CA ASP A 159 -3.25 -9.02 -3.88
C ASP A 159 -2.58 -7.80 -4.57
N LEU A 160 -1.28 -7.88 -4.89
CA LEU A 160 -0.56 -6.83 -5.63
C LEU A 160 -1.06 -6.68 -7.08
N PHE A 161 -1.27 -7.77 -7.80
CA PHE A 161 -1.80 -7.73 -9.17
C PHE A 161 -3.25 -7.25 -9.23
N LEU A 162 -4.08 -7.69 -8.28
CA LEU A 162 -5.50 -7.34 -8.24
C LEU A 162 -5.74 -5.83 -8.14
N VAL A 163 -4.92 -5.13 -7.36
CA VAL A 163 -5.14 -3.70 -7.03
C VAL A 163 -4.16 -2.77 -7.73
N GLY A 164 -2.95 -3.24 -8.07
CA GLY A 164 -1.88 -2.38 -8.57
C GLY A 164 -2.04 -1.93 -10.03
N VAL A 165 -2.64 -2.75 -10.90
CA VAL A 165 -2.63 -2.49 -12.35
C VAL A 165 -3.51 -1.29 -12.74
N ASP A 166 -4.77 -1.32 -12.33
CA ASP A 166 -5.76 -0.30 -12.70
C ASP A 166 -5.48 1.05 -12.02
N THR A 167 -5.03 1.03 -10.76
CA THR A 167 -4.80 2.25 -9.97
C THR A 167 -3.66 3.09 -10.53
N THR A 168 -2.49 2.49 -10.78
CA THR A 168 -1.35 3.14 -11.46
C THR A 168 -1.73 3.63 -12.86
N SER A 169 -2.49 2.86 -13.62
CA SER A 169 -2.73 3.19 -15.02
C SER A 169 -3.63 4.42 -15.19
N ASN A 170 -4.74 4.47 -14.46
CA ASN A 170 -5.66 5.61 -14.45
C ASN A 170 -4.98 6.88 -13.93
N ALA A 171 -4.13 6.69 -12.95
CA ALA A 171 -3.26 7.71 -12.44
C ALA A 171 -2.35 8.29 -13.54
N VAL A 172 -1.55 7.47 -14.22
CA VAL A 172 -0.66 7.93 -15.29
C VAL A 172 -1.43 8.64 -16.39
N ALA A 173 -2.56 8.06 -16.80
CA ALA A 173 -3.47 8.69 -17.75
C ALA A 173 -3.94 10.07 -17.28
N SER A 174 -4.26 10.23 -16.00
CA SER A 174 -4.70 11.50 -15.42
C SER A 174 -3.60 12.56 -15.44
N ILE A 175 -2.35 12.22 -15.15
CA ILE A 175 -1.24 13.17 -15.30
C ILE A 175 -1.03 13.58 -16.75
N LEU A 176 -1.01 12.60 -17.66
CA LEU A 176 -0.82 12.89 -19.08
C LEU A 176 -1.92 13.80 -19.61
N TYR A 177 -3.17 13.57 -19.18
CA TYR A 177 -4.31 14.42 -19.47
C TYR A 177 -4.14 15.83 -18.88
N GLN A 178 -3.77 15.96 -17.60
CA GLN A 178 -3.54 17.27 -16.99
C GLN A 178 -2.42 18.05 -17.68
N LEU A 179 -1.33 17.39 -18.07
CA LEU A 179 -0.23 18.03 -18.80
C LEU A 179 -0.66 18.44 -20.22
N SER A 180 -1.43 17.60 -20.93
CA SER A 180 -1.83 17.89 -22.32
C SER A 180 -2.77 19.10 -22.43
N ILE A 181 -3.67 19.29 -21.46
CA ILE A 181 -4.56 20.46 -21.42
C ILE A 181 -3.88 21.71 -20.81
N ASN A 182 -2.66 21.57 -20.26
CA ASN A 182 -1.87 22.68 -19.70
C ASN A 182 -0.49 22.81 -20.37
N PRO A 183 -0.40 23.26 -21.65
CA PRO A 183 0.86 23.29 -22.42
C PRO A 183 1.99 24.06 -21.75
N LYS A 184 1.67 25.15 -21.03
CA LYS A 184 2.67 25.94 -20.27
C LYS A 184 3.31 25.11 -19.15
N LYS A 185 2.53 24.28 -18.46
CA LYS A 185 3.01 23.42 -17.36
C LYS A 185 3.79 22.24 -17.92
N GLN A 186 3.34 21.69 -19.05
CA GLN A 186 4.09 20.68 -19.80
C GLN A 186 5.47 21.20 -20.24
N GLN A 187 5.55 22.45 -20.72
CA GLN A 187 6.81 23.07 -21.11
C GLN A 187 7.77 23.23 -19.90
N LEU A 188 7.27 23.68 -18.75
CA LEU A 188 8.08 23.78 -17.52
C LEU A 188 8.61 22.42 -17.07
N LEU A 189 7.80 21.36 -17.20
CA LEU A 189 8.26 20.00 -16.92
C LEU A 189 9.34 19.57 -17.92
N HIS A 190 9.17 19.88 -19.21
CA HIS A 190 10.18 19.59 -20.24
C HIS A 190 11.51 20.31 -19.93
N GLU A 191 11.47 21.56 -19.51
CA GLU A 191 12.66 22.33 -19.13
C GLU A 191 13.37 21.73 -17.89
N GLU A 192 12.62 21.22 -16.91
CA GLU A 192 13.22 20.45 -15.80
C GLU A 192 13.92 19.20 -16.30
N LEU A 193 13.31 18.47 -17.24
CA LEU A 193 13.88 17.26 -17.82
C LEU A 193 15.13 17.55 -18.66
N ASP A 194 15.13 18.59 -19.50
CA ASP A 194 16.30 19.02 -20.29
C ASP A 194 17.48 19.38 -19.39
N ARG A 195 17.22 20.00 -18.23
CA ARG A 195 18.26 20.35 -17.26
C ARG A 195 18.87 19.10 -16.60
N ILE A 196 18.06 18.10 -16.26
CA ILE A 196 18.50 16.88 -15.55
C ILE A 196 19.06 15.83 -16.52
N LEU A 197 18.56 15.81 -17.76
CA LEU A 197 18.89 14.87 -18.84
C LEU A 197 19.28 15.65 -20.11
N PRO A 198 20.44 16.34 -20.12
CA PRO A 198 20.80 17.29 -21.19
C PRO A 198 21.14 16.64 -22.54
N ASN A 199 21.51 15.36 -22.54
CA ASN A 199 21.92 14.62 -23.74
C ASN A 199 21.01 13.40 -23.94
N ALA A 200 20.83 12.97 -25.20
CA ALA A 200 20.08 11.76 -25.54
C ALA A 200 20.61 10.49 -24.83
N ASP A 201 21.93 10.42 -24.57
CA ASP A 201 22.56 9.29 -23.86
C ASP A 201 22.47 9.39 -22.32
N SER A 202 21.80 10.43 -21.81
CA SER A 202 21.67 10.64 -20.37
C SER A 202 20.83 9.53 -19.76
N LYS A 203 21.49 8.60 -19.05
CA LYS A 203 20.78 7.56 -18.32
C LYS A 203 19.94 8.16 -17.20
N LEU A 204 18.69 7.73 -17.13
CA LEU A 204 17.81 7.99 -16.00
C LEU A 204 18.25 7.10 -14.83
N THR A 205 18.46 7.71 -13.67
CA THR A 205 18.87 7.02 -12.44
C THR A 205 17.97 7.44 -11.29
N ILE A 206 17.99 6.68 -10.19
CA ILE A 206 17.21 7.02 -8.99
C ILE A 206 17.58 8.40 -8.46
N ASP A 207 18.87 8.73 -8.45
CA ASP A 207 19.31 10.01 -7.91
C ASP A 207 18.79 11.17 -8.78
N LYS A 208 18.76 11.00 -10.10
CA LYS A 208 18.14 11.97 -11.02
C LYS A 208 16.62 12.04 -10.85
N LEU A 209 15.94 10.92 -10.63
CA LEU A 209 14.51 10.92 -10.27
C LEU A 209 14.28 11.69 -8.97
N ASP A 210 15.25 11.65 -8.05
CA ASP A 210 15.17 12.38 -6.80
C ASP A 210 15.20 13.91 -6.99
N GLU A 211 15.91 14.37 -8.02
CA GLU A 211 16.05 15.77 -8.44
C GLU A 211 14.84 16.32 -9.23
N MET A 212 13.95 15.46 -9.76
CA MET A 212 12.77 15.87 -10.54
C MET A 212 11.64 16.42 -9.67
N SER A 213 11.89 17.58 -9.06
CA SER A 213 11.01 18.25 -8.12
C SER A 213 9.67 18.69 -8.72
N TYR A 214 9.68 19.19 -9.95
CA TYR A 214 8.50 19.64 -10.67
C TYR A 214 7.66 18.47 -11.17
N LEU A 215 8.29 17.39 -11.65
CA LEU A 215 7.58 16.13 -11.94
C LEU A 215 6.84 15.62 -10.70
N LYS A 216 7.52 15.53 -9.56
CA LYS A 216 6.91 15.13 -8.28
C LYS A 216 5.78 16.08 -7.86
N ALA A 217 5.87 17.35 -8.23
CA ALA A 217 4.84 18.34 -7.99
C ALA A 217 3.62 18.17 -8.90
N CYS A 218 3.81 17.90 -10.20
CA CYS A 218 2.74 17.56 -11.14
C CYS A 218 1.97 16.32 -10.70
N ILE A 219 2.72 15.33 -10.19
CA ILE A 219 2.18 14.14 -9.58
C ILE A 219 1.24 14.52 -8.44
N LYS A 220 1.74 15.24 -7.42
CA LYS A 220 0.94 15.67 -6.26
C LYS A 220 -0.27 16.53 -6.63
N GLU A 221 -0.11 17.48 -7.55
CA GLU A 221 -1.17 18.40 -7.97
C GLU A 221 -2.31 17.65 -8.64
N THR A 222 -1.99 16.65 -9.46
CA THR A 222 -3.01 15.77 -10.02
C THR A 222 -3.75 15.11 -8.85
N MET A 223 -3.00 14.54 -7.89
CA MET A 223 -3.55 13.78 -6.76
C MET A 223 -4.32 14.56 -5.69
N SER A 224 -4.15 15.87 -5.60
CA SER A 224 -4.53 16.61 -4.39
C SER A 224 -4.83 18.06 -4.75
N ASN A 225 -6.08 18.32 -5.11
CA ASN A 225 -6.54 19.64 -5.53
C ASN A 225 -7.98 19.93 -5.08
N GLN A 226 -8.30 19.64 -3.81
CA GLN A 226 -9.59 19.99 -3.23
C GLN A 226 -9.69 21.49 -2.95
N GLU A 227 -10.76 22.13 -3.43
CA GLU A 227 -11.03 23.58 -3.31
C GLU A 227 -10.92 24.11 -1.88
N GLU A 228 -11.28 23.28 -0.91
CA GLU A 228 -11.21 23.64 0.51
C GLU A 228 -9.79 23.89 1.02
N PHE A 229 -8.80 23.15 0.51
CA PHE A 229 -7.42 23.21 1.01
C PHE A 229 -6.48 23.95 0.06
N PHE A 230 -6.87 24.07 -1.21
CA PHE A 230 -6.02 24.62 -2.26
C PHE A 230 -6.75 25.74 -2.98
N SER A 231 -6.26 26.97 -2.84
CA SER A 231 -6.75 28.10 -3.62
C SER A 231 -6.51 27.84 -5.11
N GLU A 232 -7.43 28.29 -5.97
CA GLU A 232 -7.38 28.06 -7.43
C GLU A 232 -7.32 26.57 -7.79
N SER A 233 -8.13 25.74 -7.11
CA SER A 233 -8.20 24.29 -7.31
C SER A 233 -8.80 23.86 -8.65
N ASP A 234 -9.43 24.79 -9.37
CA ASP A 234 -9.87 24.61 -10.74
C ASP A 234 -8.69 24.61 -11.73
N LYS A 235 -7.51 25.07 -11.29
CA LYS A 235 -6.29 25.14 -12.11
C LYS A 235 -5.30 24.07 -11.72
N PHE A 236 -4.57 23.59 -12.72
CA PHE A 236 -3.41 22.72 -12.52
C PHE A 236 -2.17 23.58 -12.18
N LEU A 237 -1.81 23.65 -10.91
CA LEU A 237 -0.73 24.50 -10.37
C LEU A 237 0.33 23.70 -9.60
N PRO A 238 1.15 22.86 -10.27
CA PRO A 238 2.23 22.09 -9.65
C PRO A 238 3.15 22.92 -8.73
N GLU A 239 3.38 24.19 -9.06
CA GLU A 239 4.28 25.08 -8.33
C GLU A 239 3.93 25.20 -6.85
N ARG A 240 2.67 24.96 -6.45
CA ARG A 240 2.25 24.97 -5.04
C ARG A 240 2.94 23.90 -4.18
N TRP A 241 3.50 22.86 -4.79
CA TRP A 241 4.19 21.76 -4.09
C TRP A 241 5.71 21.93 -4.02
N LEU A 242 6.27 22.97 -4.64
CA LEU A 242 7.71 23.26 -4.62
C LEU A 242 8.11 23.94 -3.31
N LYS A 243 9.30 23.62 -2.78
CA LYS A 243 9.75 24.13 -1.47
C LYS A 243 9.86 25.66 -1.43
N GLU A 244 10.13 26.27 -2.57
CA GLU A 244 10.32 27.71 -2.78
C GLU A 244 8.97 28.45 -2.79
N CYS A 245 7.86 27.76 -2.98
CA CYS A 245 6.54 28.35 -3.00
C CYS A 245 6.05 28.66 -1.58
N GLN A 246 5.61 29.89 -1.35
CA GLN A 246 5.10 30.30 -0.03
C GLN A 246 3.82 29.54 0.36
N MET A 247 3.02 29.11 -0.63
CA MET A 247 1.78 28.36 -0.43
C MET A 247 2.03 26.98 0.20
N THR A 248 3.20 26.37 -0.05
CA THR A 248 3.54 25.06 0.51
C THR A 248 3.65 25.09 2.03
N LYS A 249 3.97 26.24 2.63
CA LYS A 249 4.05 26.41 4.10
C LYS A 249 2.68 26.50 4.77
N THR A 250 1.63 26.82 4.00
CA THR A 250 0.25 26.93 4.50
C THR A 250 -0.58 25.68 4.25
N HIS A 251 -0.05 24.71 3.49
CA HIS A 251 -0.76 23.45 3.24
C HIS A 251 -0.90 22.64 4.54
N HIS A 252 -2.12 22.17 4.81
CA HIS A 252 -2.34 21.25 5.92
C HIS A 252 -1.56 19.94 5.66
N PRO A 253 -0.81 19.39 6.64
CA PRO A 253 0.00 18.18 6.45
C PRO A 253 -0.79 16.95 5.96
N PHE A 254 -2.10 16.93 6.19
CA PHE A 254 -3.03 15.87 5.79
C PHE A 254 -3.87 16.23 4.54
N ALA A 255 -3.64 17.38 3.89
CA ALA A 255 -4.38 17.78 2.68
C ALA A 255 -3.98 16.99 1.42
N CYS A 256 -2.90 16.23 1.50
CA CYS A 256 -2.45 15.32 0.45
C CYS A 256 -2.11 13.96 1.06
N LEU A 257 -3.11 13.07 1.10
CA LEU A 257 -2.95 11.68 1.54
C LEU A 257 -3.49 10.67 0.51
N PRO A 258 -3.12 10.79 -0.77
CA PRO A 258 -3.69 9.93 -1.79
C PRO A 258 -3.28 8.45 -1.58
N PHE A 259 -2.19 8.21 -0.82
CA PHE A 259 -1.75 6.89 -0.36
C PHE A 259 -2.12 6.55 1.10
N GLY A 260 -2.92 7.37 1.78
CA GLY A 260 -3.20 7.25 3.21
C GLY A 260 -1.99 7.55 4.12
N PHE A 261 -2.16 7.32 5.43
CA PHE A 261 -1.16 7.60 6.46
C PHE A 261 -0.99 6.43 7.45
N GLY A 262 0.14 6.42 8.18
CA GLY A 262 0.39 5.47 9.27
C GLY A 262 0.75 4.04 8.83
N LYS A 263 0.59 3.07 9.74
CA LYS A 263 1.00 1.67 9.53
C LYS A 263 0.26 0.96 8.39
N ARG A 264 -0.91 1.47 7.99
CA ARG A 264 -1.81 0.91 6.95
C ARG A 264 -1.89 1.78 5.68
N MET A 265 -1.00 2.76 5.53
CA MET A 265 -0.83 3.45 4.25
C MET A 265 -0.53 2.46 3.12
N CYS A 266 -0.84 2.84 1.89
CA CYS A 266 -0.70 1.99 0.70
C CYS A 266 0.66 1.29 0.68
N LEU A 267 0.64 -0.05 0.67
CA LEU A 267 1.85 -0.86 0.60
C LEU A 267 2.61 -0.58 -0.70
N GLY A 268 1.85 -0.39 -1.79
CA GLY A 268 2.34 -0.01 -3.09
C GLY A 268 2.84 1.43 -3.17
N LYS A 269 2.71 2.27 -2.13
CA LYS A 269 3.01 3.72 -2.20
C LYS A 269 4.36 4.01 -2.85
N ARG A 270 5.44 3.30 -2.54
CA ARG A 270 6.76 3.58 -3.13
C ARG A 270 6.88 3.15 -4.60
N PHE A 271 6.10 2.18 -5.04
CA PHE A 271 5.98 1.77 -6.43
C PHE A 271 5.02 2.71 -7.18
N ALA A 272 3.87 3.00 -6.58
CA ALA A 272 2.83 3.87 -7.08
C ALA A 272 3.18 5.39 -7.00
N GLU A 273 4.09 5.84 -6.13
CA GLU A 273 4.62 7.22 -6.14
C GLU A 273 5.49 7.48 -7.39
N LEU A 274 6.06 6.42 -7.97
CA LEU A 274 6.70 6.47 -9.29
C LEU A 274 5.65 6.45 -10.43
N GLU A 275 4.37 6.22 -10.10
CA GLU A 275 3.34 5.74 -11.03
C GLU A 275 1.91 6.36 -10.79
N ILE A 276 1.78 7.44 -10.00
CA ILE A 276 0.71 8.46 -10.08
C ILE A 276 -0.61 8.12 -9.26
N GLN A 277 -1.52 9.07 -8.92
CA GLN A 277 -2.88 8.86 -8.30
C GLN A 277 -3.83 10.06 -8.51
N THR A 278 -5.14 9.87 -8.80
CA THR A 278 -6.33 10.64 -8.28
C THR A 278 -7.62 10.19 -8.95
N LEU A 279 -8.71 9.97 -8.20
CA LEU A 279 -10.07 9.87 -8.81
C LEU A 279 -11.24 10.19 -7.86
N LEU A 280 -11.10 10.14 -6.53
CA LEU A 280 -12.27 10.08 -5.64
C LEU A 280 -12.67 11.37 -4.90
N ALA A 281 -12.14 12.54 -5.28
CA ALA A 281 -12.38 13.78 -4.53
C ALA A 281 -13.63 14.58 -4.95
N THR A 282 -14.18 14.35 -6.14
CA THR A 282 -15.05 15.35 -6.78
C THR A 282 -16.55 15.24 -6.43
N GLU A 283 -17.01 14.15 -5.81
CA GLU A 283 -18.46 13.85 -5.69
C GLU A 283 -19.04 14.02 -4.26
N TYR A 284 -18.24 14.03 -3.20
CA TYR A 284 -18.74 13.61 -1.88
C TYR A 284 -18.63 14.66 -0.74
N GLY A 285 -17.83 15.72 -0.86
CA GLY A 285 -17.69 16.74 0.21
C GLY A 285 -16.79 16.30 1.38
N LYS A 286 -16.72 17.08 2.46
CA LYS A 286 -15.67 17.01 3.50
C LYS A 286 -15.59 15.70 4.29
N ILE A 287 -16.75 15.20 4.72
CA ILE A 287 -16.90 13.90 5.37
C ILE A 287 -18.21 13.31 4.87
N VAL A 288 -18.17 12.11 4.30
CA VAL A 288 -19.36 11.35 3.95
C VAL A 288 -19.51 10.17 4.86
N LYS A 289 -20.55 10.24 5.68
CA LYS A 289 -21.07 9.08 6.39
C LYS A 289 -22.19 8.47 5.55
N LEU A 290 -21.94 7.31 4.94
CA LEU A 290 -22.99 6.48 4.36
C LEU A 290 -23.53 5.56 5.47
N SER A 291 -24.66 5.95 6.06
CA SER A 291 -25.36 5.19 7.10
C SER A 291 -26.68 4.60 6.62
N GLY A 292 -27.18 3.57 7.29
CA GLY A 292 -28.46 2.93 6.94
C GLY A 292 -28.36 1.95 5.78
N LEU A 293 -27.14 1.54 5.40
CA LEU A 293 -26.91 0.46 4.46
C LEU A 293 -27.35 -0.87 5.08
N VAL A 294 -28.41 -1.49 4.53
CA VAL A 294 -28.97 -2.74 5.04
C VAL A 294 -27.88 -3.83 5.08
N GLY A 295 -27.56 -4.31 6.28
CA GLY A 295 -26.58 -5.38 6.51
C GLY A 295 -25.11 -4.96 6.47
N ARG A 296 -24.79 -3.66 6.51
CA ARG A 296 -23.41 -3.14 6.47
C ARG A 296 -23.18 -2.13 7.60
N PRO A 297 -21.96 -2.05 8.18
CA PRO A 297 -21.62 -0.97 9.10
C PRO A 297 -21.62 0.37 8.36
N ASP A 298 -21.84 1.46 9.10
CA ASP A 298 -21.74 2.81 8.56
C ASP A 298 -20.35 3.00 7.93
N LEU A 299 -20.32 3.42 6.66
CA LEU A 299 -19.06 3.73 5.98
C LEU A 299 -18.77 5.21 6.16
N LEU A 300 -17.57 5.51 6.67
CA LEU A 300 -17.10 6.87 6.85
C LEU A 300 -15.96 7.12 5.86
N PHE A 301 -16.21 7.99 4.90
CA PHE A 301 -15.21 8.52 3.99
C PHE A 301 -14.86 9.93 4.46
N VAL A 302 -13.59 10.14 4.81
CA VAL A 302 -13.11 11.43 5.28
C VAL A 302 -12.24 11.99 4.18
N TYR A 303 -12.65 13.12 3.62
CA TYR A 303 -11.97 13.78 2.52
C TYR A 303 -11.27 15.06 2.98
N ASP A 304 -11.60 15.55 4.17
CA ASP A 304 -11.05 16.72 4.83
C ASP A 304 -9.77 16.42 5.62
N ALA A 305 -8.73 17.20 5.39
CA ALA A 305 -7.41 17.04 6.00
C ALA A 305 -7.41 17.11 7.53
N ASP A 306 -8.13 18.06 8.12
CA ASP A 306 -8.21 18.28 9.56
C ASP A 306 -8.97 17.13 10.23
N GLU A 307 -10.02 16.67 9.58
CA GLU A 307 -10.84 15.54 10.02
C GLU A 307 -10.09 14.22 9.89
N ILE A 308 -9.33 14.03 8.81
CA ILE A 308 -8.44 12.88 8.65
C ILE A 308 -7.39 12.87 9.77
N GLU A 309 -6.79 14.02 10.10
CA GLU A 309 -5.85 14.14 11.22
C GLU A 309 -6.52 13.79 12.56
N LYS A 310 -7.70 14.35 12.84
CA LYS A 310 -8.46 14.05 14.07
C LYS A 310 -8.81 12.57 14.18
N VAL A 311 -9.23 11.94 13.07
CA VAL A 311 -9.55 10.52 12.98
C VAL A 311 -8.30 9.68 13.24
N TYR A 312 -7.19 9.93 12.54
CA TYR A 312 -5.95 9.17 12.75
C TYR A 312 -5.30 9.39 14.12
N ARG A 313 -5.43 10.56 14.74
CA ARG A 313 -4.93 10.82 16.10
C ARG A 313 -5.76 10.16 17.19
N ARG A 314 -7.05 9.94 16.94
CA ARG A 314 -7.99 9.29 17.87
C ARG A 314 -8.11 7.80 17.63
N GLU A 315 -7.63 7.31 16.51
CA GLU A 315 -7.51 5.88 16.24
C GLU A 315 -6.56 5.25 17.25
N GLY A 316 -7.07 4.27 17.98
CA GLY A 316 -6.26 3.43 18.85
C GLY A 316 -5.15 2.72 18.06
N PRO A 317 -4.21 2.05 18.76
CA PRO A 317 -3.10 1.35 18.10
C PRO A 317 -3.55 0.26 17.11
N THR A 318 -4.81 -0.18 17.20
CA THR A 318 -5.48 -1.21 16.39
C THR A 318 -6.83 -0.70 15.84
N PRO A 319 -6.83 0.20 14.84
CA PRO A 319 -8.08 0.74 14.31
C PRO A 319 -8.84 -0.33 13.52
N PHE A 320 -10.11 -0.60 13.86
CA PHE A 320 -10.96 -1.52 13.11
C PHE A 320 -11.34 -0.90 11.74
N ARG A 321 -10.99 -1.61 10.66
CA ARG A 321 -11.24 -1.23 9.26
C ARG A 321 -11.90 -2.42 8.56
N PRO A 322 -13.23 -2.46 8.50
CA PRO A 322 -13.94 -3.56 7.86
C PRO A 322 -13.54 -3.62 6.38
N SER A 323 -13.29 -4.82 5.91
CA SER A 323 -12.92 -5.11 4.54
C SER A 323 -14.14 -5.20 3.63
N MET A 324 -13.92 -5.18 2.30
CA MET A 324 -14.98 -5.37 1.31
C MET A 324 -15.70 -6.71 1.57
N PRO A 325 -16.98 -6.72 1.98
CA PRO A 325 -17.67 -7.96 2.33
C PRO A 325 -17.73 -8.97 1.17
N CYS A 326 -17.78 -8.49 -0.08
CA CYS A 326 -17.73 -9.38 -1.24
C CYS A 326 -16.38 -10.12 -1.37
N LEU A 327 -15.27 -9.44 -1.08
CA LEU A 327 -13.94 -10.04 -1.10
C LEU A 327 -13.72 -10.98 0.08
N VAL A 328 -14.25 -10.64 1.27
CA VAL A 328 -14.27 -11.54 2.42
C VAL A 328 -14.99 -12.83 2.07
N LYS A 329 -16.22 -12.74 1.54
CA LYS A 329 -16.99 -13.92 1.13
C LYS A 329 -16.24 -14.75 0.08
N TYR A 330 -15.59 -14.11 -0.88
CA TYR A 330 -14.76 -14.82 -1.85
C TYR A 330 -13.63 -15.61 -1.18
N LYS A 331 -12.86 -14.96 -0.28
CA LYS A 331 -11.71 -15.58 0.39
C LYS A 331 -12.12 -16.66 1.40
N SER A 332 -13.11 -16.38 2.25
CA SER A 332 -13.47 -17.23 3.40
C SER A 332 -14.50 -18.33 3.09
N GLU A 333 -15.33 -18.16 2.06
CA GLU A 333 -16.38 -19.13 1.70
C GLU A 333 -16.12 -19.74 0.31
N VAL A 334 -16.04 -18.91 -0.74
CA VAL A 334 -16.04 -19.40 -2.14
C VAL A 334 -14.73 -20.08 -2.53
N ARG A 335 -13.61 -19.58 -2.01
CA ARG A 335 -12.26 -20.10 -2.25
C ARG A 335 -11.55 -20.41 -0.94
N LYS A 336 -12.32 -20.84 0.08
CA LYS A 336 -11.81 -21.23 1.40
C LYS A 336 -10.67 -22.25 1.31
N ASP A 337 -10.77 -23.21 0.40
CA ASP A 337 -9.75 -24.25 0.22
C ASP A 337 -8.39 -23.65 -0.19
N PHE A 338 -8.42 -22.58 -0.98
CA PHE A 338 -7.21 -21.85 -1.37
C PHE A 338 -6.74 -20.91 -0.26
N PHE A 339 -7.56 -20.00 0.26
CA PHE A 339 -7.11 -18.97 1.22
C PHE A 339 -6.94 -19.50 2.66
N GLY A 340 -7.78 -20.45 3.10
CA GLY A 340 -7.71 -21.01 4.46
C GLY A 340 -7.89 -19.94 5.55
N ARG A 341 -6.94 -19.87 6.49
CA ARG A 341 -6.89 -18.83 7.55
C ARG A 341 -6.07 -17.59 7.15
N GLU A 342 -5.53 -17.56 5.93
CA GLU A 342 -4.65 -16.49 5.46
C GLU A 342 -5.45 -15.48 4.63
N GLY A 343 -5.93 -14.40 5.26
CA GLY A 343 -6.75 -13.37 4.60
C GLY A 343 -6.00 -12.44 3.63
N GLY A 344 -4.67 -12.49 3.59
CA GLY A 344 -3.82 -11.65 2.74
C GLY A 344 -3.56 -10.26 3.31
N VAL A 345 -3.29 -9.25 2.48
CA VAL A 345 -3.13 -7.84 2.92
C VAL A 345 -4.37 -7.01 2.62
N VAL A 346 -5.14 -7.42 1.62
CA VAL A 346 -6.42 -6.83 1.28
C VAL A 346 -7.52 -7.56 2.08
N GLY A 347 -7.95 -6.93 3.17
CA GLY A 347 -9.24 -7.24 3.80
C GLY A 347 -9.24 -8.00 5.13
N VAL A 348 -8.23 -7.80 5.98
CA VAL A 348 -7.82 -8.78 7.02
C VAL A 348 -8.27 -8.51 8.47
N MET A 349 -9.07 -7.47 8.76
CA MET A 349 -9.34 -7.18 10.18
C MET A 349 -10.37 -8.08 10.83
N THR A 350 -11.26 -8.70 10.05
CA THR A 350 -12.34 -9.51 10.60
C THR A 350 -11.90 -10.90 11.09
N GLU A 351 -10.72 -11.38 10.68
CA GLU A 351 -10.27 -12.76 10.96
C GLU A 351 -9.44 -12.91 12.24
N MET A 352 -9.19 -11.82 12.97
CA MET A 352 -8.47 -11.87 14.26
C MET A 352 -9.40 -11.76 15.46
N GLN A 353 -10.70 -11.58 15.25
CA GLN A 353 -11.64 -11.48 16.34
C GLN A 353 -12.02 -12.88 16.85
N ASP A 354 -12.08 -13.04 18.17
CA ASP A 354 -12.66 -14.23 18.77
C ASP A 354 -14.17 -14.31 18.48
N ASP A 355 -14.83 -15.38 18.93
CA ASP A 355 -16.26 -15.60 18.70
C ASP A 355 -17.16 -14.48 19.28
N ASN A 356 -16.62 -13.57 20.09
CA ASN A 356 -17.30 -12.42 20.67
C ASN A 356 -17.05 -11.11 19.90
N GLY A 357 -16.24 -11.12 18.85
CA GLY A 357 -15.90 -9.92 18.09
C GLY A 357 -14.77 -9.09 18.72
N GLU A 358 -14.07 -9.63 19.72
CA GLU A 358 -12.98 -8.94 20.42
C GLU A 358 -11.62 -9.40 19.90
N MET A 359 -10.63 -8.49 19.91
CA MET A 359 -9.25 -8.88 19.59
C MET A 359 -8.71 -9.77 20.72
N PRO A 360 -7.89 -10.80 20.45
CA PRO A 360 -7.48 -11.76 21.45
C PRO A 360 -6.64 -11.06 22.52
N ASP A 361 -6.87 -11.37 23.80
CA ASP A 361 -6.15 -10.77 24.95
C ASP A 361 -4.62 -10.86 24.84
N ASP A 362 -4.12 -11.85 24.10
CA ASP A 362 -2.69 -12.12 23.88
C ASP A 362 -2.07 -11.27 22.76
N PHE A 363 -2.86 -10.51 22.00
CA PHE A 363 -2.37 -9.67 20.90
C PHE A 363 -1.37 -8.61 21.39
N ASP A 364 -1.61 -8.08 22.59
CA ASP A 364 -0.70 -7.12 23.22
C ASP A 364 0.60 -7.81 23.67
N ASN A 365 0.59 -9.11 24.00
CA ASN A 365 1.83 -9.86 24.27
C ASN A 365 2.61 -10.12 22.98
N GLU A 366 1.94 -10.48 21.88
CA GLU A 366 2.57 -10.69 20.58
C GLU A 366 3.23 -9.42 20.01
N ILE A 367 2.61 -8.24 20.21
CA ILE A 367 3.23 -6.96 19.84
C ILE A 367 4.51 -6.70 20.64
N HIS A 368 4.50 -6.97 21.94
CA HIS A 368 5.68 -6.74 22.78
C HIS A 368 6.79 -7.76 22.49
N LYS A 369 6.45 -9.02 22.24
CA LYS A 369 7.38 -10.05 21.73
C LYS A 369 8.05 -9.61 20.43
N TRP A 370 7.26 -9.12 19.48
CA TRP A 370 7.76 -8.62 18.20
C TRP A 370 8.62 -7.36 18.34
N ALA A 371 8.21 -6.43 19.19
CA ALA A 371 8.96 -5.21 19.46
C ALA A 371 10.32 -5.51 20.11
N LEU A 372 10.37 -6.42 21.09
CA LEU A 372 11.61 -6.83 21.73
C LEU A 372 12.54 -7.55 20.75
N GLU A 373 12.02 -8.48 19.94
CA GLU A 373 12.80 -9.18 18.92
C GLU A 373 13.38 -8.22 17.89
N CYS A 374 12.61 -7.18 17.52
CA CYS A 374 13.07 -6.11 16.65
C CYS A 374 14.17 -5.25 17.31
N ILE A 375 14.06 -4.93 18.60
CA ILE A 375 15.11 -4.22 19.34
C ILE A 375 16.38 -5.07 19.44
N GLY A 376 16.27 -6.36 19.76
CA GLY A 376 17.40 -7.29 19.76
C GLY A 376 18.11 -7.35 18.41
N ARG A 377 17.34 -7.41 17.31
CA ARG A 377 17.87 -7.42 15.95
C ARG A 377 18.52 -6.11 15.53
N VAL A 378 17.94 -4.97 15.90
CA VAL A 378 18.38 -3.65 15.41
C VAL A 378 19.47 -3.05 16.29
N SER A 379 19.39 -3.23 17.60
CA SER A 379 20.28 -2.58 18.57
C SER A 379 21.41 -3.49 19.05
N LEU A 380 21.20 -4.81 19.06
CA LEU A 380 22.15 -5.78 19.63
C LEU A 380 22.67 -6.80 18.61
N ASP A 381 22.14 -6.81 17.38
CA ASP A 381 22.41 -7.79 16.32
C ASP A 381 22.24 -9.26 16.75
N VAL A 382 21.34 -9.52 17.70
CA VAL A 382 21.08 -10.86 18.27
C VAL A 382 19.59 -11.22 18.13
N ARG A 383 19.29 -12.50 17.94
CA ARG A 383 17.93 -13.07 18.09
C ARG A 383 17.65 -13.28 19.57
N LEU A 384 16.63 -12.62 20.12
CA LEU A 384 16.25 -12.79 21.53
C LEU A 384 15.33 -14.00 21.73
N GLY A 385 14.80 -14.58 20.65
CA GLY A 385 13.92 -15.75 20.72
C GLY A 385 12.53 -15.42 21.26
N CYS A 386 12.14 -14.15 21.26
CA CYS A 386 10.85 -13.70 21.82
C CYS A 386 9.64 -14.13 20.98
N LEU A 387 9.88 -14.60 19.74
CA LEU A 387 8.85 -15.06 18.81
C LEU A 387 8.66 -16.59 18.80
N ASP A 388 9.34 -17.34 19.69
CA ASP A 388 9.13 -18.78 19.77
C ASP A 388 7.75 -19.09 20.36
N SER A 389 7.00 -19.93 19.65
CA SER A 389 5.68 -20.44 20.05
C SER A 389 5.67 -21.17 21.40
N ASN A 390 6.82 -21.67 21.88
CA ASN A 390 6.96 -22.42 23.14
C ASN A 390 7.90 -21.73 24.14
N LEU A 391 7.73 -20.43 24.35
CA LEU A 391 8.44 -19.70 25.41
C LEU A 391 8.09 -20.25 26.79
N SER A 392 9.10 -20.75 27.51
CA SER A 392 8.94 -21.18 28.91
C SER A 392 8.46 -19.98 29.76
N PRO A 393 7.52 -20.19 30.71
CA PRO A 393 7.06 -19.15 31.65
C PRO A 393 8.20 -18.47 32.42
N ASP A 394 9.33 -19.16 32.59
CA ASP A 394 10.51 -18.66 33.29
C ASP A 394 11.59 -18.06 32.38
N SER A 395 11.33 -17.95 31.07
CA SER A 395 12.29 -17.41 30.11
C SER A 395 12.63 -15.94 30.38
N GLU A 396 13.90 -15.59 30.14
CA GLU A 396 14.39 -14.20 30.27
C GLU A 396 13.61 -13.25 29.35
N ALA A 397 13.30 -13.68 28.12
CA ALA A 397 12.49 -12.93 27.18
C ALA A 397 11.10 -12.56 27.75
N LEU A 398 10.40 -13.51 28.39
CA LEU A 398 9.08 -13.25 28.96
C LEU A 398 9.17 -12.31 30.19
N LYS A 399 10.19 -12.50 31.03
CA LYS A 399 10.47 -11.62 32.18
C LYS A 399 10.73 -10.17 31.75
N ILE A 400 11.50 -9.97 30.69
CA ILE A 400 11.77 -8.62 30.13
C ILE A 400 10.50 -8.01 29.54
N ILE A 401 9.66 -8.80 28.86
CA ILE A 401 8.37 -8.34 28.32
C ILE A 401 7.42 -7.91 29.44
N GLU A 402 7.27 -8.73 30.48
CA GLU A 402 6.44 -8.40 31.65
C GLU A 402 6.97 -7.17 32.39
N ALA A 403 8.29 -7.06 32.54
CA ALA A 403 8.92 -5.89 33.12
C ALA A 403 8.67 -4.62 32.29
N ALA A 404 8.75 -4.71 30.96
CA ALA A 404 8.49 -3.58 30.06
C ALA A 404 7.03 -3.13 30.15
N LYS A 405 6.09 -4.07 30.19
CA LYS A 405 4.66 -3.80 30.37
C LYS A 405 4.37 -3.13 31.70
N TYR A 406 4.96 -3.64 32.78
CA TYR A 406 4.82 -3.03 34.11
C TYR A 406 5.37 -1.61 34.14
N ALA A 407 6.53 -1.37 33.52
CA ALA A 407 7.12 -0.04 33.43
C ALA A 407 6.21 0.92 32.66
N LEU A 408 5.78 0.56 31.44
CA LEU A 408 4.95 1.39 30.58
C LEU A 408 3.57 1.71 31.18
N ARG A 409 2.94 0.76 31.88
CA ARG A 409 1.66 1.02 32.57
C ARG A 409 1.80 1.99 33.73
N ASN A 410 2.91 1.94 34.45
CA ASN A 410 3.07 2.69 35.70
C ASN A 410 3.84 4.01 35.52
N ILE A 411 4.57 4.19 34.42
CA ILE A 411 5.30 5.44 34.13
C ILE A 411 4.35 6.62 34.02
N ALA A 412 3.18 6.43 33.40
CA ALA A 412 2.15 7.47 33.31
C ALA A 412 1.61 7.87 34.69
N ILE A 413 1.49 6.92 35.62
CA ILE A 413 1.06 7.21 37.00
C ILE A 413 2.16 7.92 37.77
N LEU A 414 3.43 7.56 37.56
CA LEU A 414 4.60 8.17 38.20
C LEU A 414 4.88 9.60 37.69
N GLU A 415 4.63 9.88 36.41
CA GLU A 415 4.91 11.18 35.77
C GLU A 415 3.72 12.14 35.78
N LEU A 416 2.48 11.64 35.65
CA LEU A 416 1.29 12.51 35.50
C LEU A 416 0.55 12.77 36.82
N ARG A 417 0.89 12.06 37.91
CA ARG A 417 0.37 12.36 39.26
C ARG A 417 1.40 13.11 40.08
N PHE A 418 0.97 13.64 41.24
CA PHE A 418 1.85 14.32 42.18
C PHE A 418 3.07 13.44 42.51
N PRO A 419 4.31 13.95 42.32
CA PRO A 419 5.52 13.13 42.31
C PRO A 419 6.04 12.87 43.73
N PHE A 420 5.20 12.28 44.59
CA PHE A 420 5.55 11.95 45.98
C PHE A 420 6.80 11.08 46.10
N TRP A 421 7.07 10.26 45.07
CA TRP A 421 8.26 9.42 44.95
C TRP A 421 9.58 10.22 44.98
N ARG A 422 9.57 11.51 44.65
CA ARG A 422 10.75 12.40 44.75
C ARG A 422 11.13 12.75 46.18
N TYR A 423 10.19 12.62 47.11
CA TYR A 423 10.38 13.00 48.51
C TYR A 423 10.37 11.79 49.45
N LEU A 424 9.60 10.74 49.13
CA LEU A 424 9.54 9.50 49.90
C LEU A 424 9.41 8.29 48.95
N PRO A 425 10.13 7.17 49.18
CA PRO A 425 10.05 5.99 48.34
C PRO A 425 8.67 5.34 48.46
N THR A 426 7.79 5.66 47.51
CA THR A 426 6.44 5.07 47.44
C THR A 426 6.52 3.60 47.04
N SER A 427 5.54 2.79 47.46
CA SER A 427 5.47 1.36 47.09
C SER A 427 5.50 1.13 45.57
N LEU A 428 4.86 2.03 44.82
CA LEU A 428 4.87 2.00 43.35
C LEU A 428 6.26 2.29 42.79
N TRP A 429 6.95 3.31 43.30
CA TRP A 429 8.32 3.67 42.90
C TRP A 429 9.30 2.56 43.21
N THR A 430 9.27 2.01 44.43
CA THR A 430 10.16 0.89 44.83
C THR A 430 9.95 -0.33 43.94
N ARG A 431 8.70 -0.65 43.57
CA ARG A 431 8.40 -1.77 42.67
C ARG A 431 8.79 -1.46 41.22
N TYR A 432 8.70 -0.20 40.78
CA TYR A 432 9.17 0.24 39.47
C TYR A 432 10.70 0.14 39.35
N VAL A 433 11.45 0.59 40.38
CA VAL A 433 12.91 0.49 40.43
C VAL A 433 13.35 -0.98 40.42
N LYS A 434 12.78 -1.82 41.28
CA LYS A 434 13.07 -3.26 41.29
C LYS A 434 12.78 -3.94 39.95
N ASN A 435 11.76 -3.45 39.25
CA ASN A 435 11.40 -3.95 37.93
C ASN A 435 12.34 -3.47 36.82
N MET A 436 13.09 -2.37 37.04
CA MET A 436 14.12 -1.89 36.12
C MET A 436 15.42 -2.69 36.22
N ASP A 437 15.67 -3.34 37.35
CA ASP A 437 16.85 -4.19 37.53
C ASP A 437 16.90 -5.34 36.49
N TYR A 438 15.74 -5.83 36.01
CA TYR A 438 15.64 -6.82 34.93
C TYR A 438 16.14 -6.35 33.54
N PHE A 439 16.37 -5.04 33.36
CA PHE A 439 16.97 -4.49 32.13
C PHE A 439 18.46 -4.18 32.30
N VAL A 440 18.98 -4.28 33.51
CA VAL A 440 20.36 -3.93 33.88
C VAL A 440 21.21 -5.18 34.10
N GLU A 441 20.64 -6.21 34.70
CA GLU A 441 21.18 -7.58 34.73
C GLU A 441 21.10 -8.23 33.34
#